data_AF-K1XV88-F1
#
_entry.id   AF-K1XV88-F1
#
_cell.length_a   1.000
_cell.length_b   1.000
_cell.length_c   1.000
_cell.angle_alpha   90.00
_cell.angle_beta   90.00
_cell.angle_gamma   90.00
#
_symmetry.space_group_name_H-M   'P 1'
#
loop_
_entity.id
_entity.type
_entity.pdbx_description
1 polymer ?
#
loop_
_entity_poly.entity_id
_entity_poly.type
_entity_poly.pdbx_seq_one_letter_code
_entity_poly.pdbx_strand_id
1 'polypeptide(L)' 'KSSVKSSVKSSVKIIELIMEDSQITIPIIAEKVGLTSRAIEKQIGKLQANGTLRRIGPDKGGHWEVVDKKNDK' A
#
# COMPACT_ATOMS: atom_id res chain seq x y z
N LYS A 1 -20.52 -4.04 -16.36
CA LYS A 1 -19.59 -4.81 -15.49
C LYS A 1 -18.15 -4.48 -15.88
N SER A 2 -17.50 -3.49 -15.25
CA SER A 2 -16.10 -3.13 -15.59
C SER A 2 -15.28 -2.56 -14.42
N SER A 3 -15.60 -2.91 -13.17
CA SER A 3 -14.94 -2.28 -12.01
C SER A 3 -13.74 -3.09 -11.46
N VAL A 4 -13.59 -4.36 -11.83
CA VAL A 4 -12.68 -5.28 -11.11
C VAL A 4 -11.21 -5.11 -11.51
N LYS A 5 -10.89 -4.74 -12.76
CA LYS A 5 -9.48 -4.68 -13.23
C LYS A 5 -8.70 -3.45 -12.78
N SER A 6 -9.37 -2.33 -12.49
CA SER A 6 -8.69 -1.08 -12.11
C SER A 6 -8.16 -1.16 -10.68
N SER A 7 -8.97 -1.68 -9.74
CA SER A 7 -8.61 -1.69 -8.32
C SER A 7 -7.45 -2.62 -7.99
N VAL A 8 -7.19 -3.66 -8.78
CA VAL A 8 -6.07 -4.59 -8.50
C VAL A 8 -4.73 -3.96 -8.87
N LYS A 9 -4.66 -3.22 -9.98
CA LYS A 9 -3.41 -2.61 -10.46
C LYS A 9 -2.90 -1.53 -9.50
N SER A 10 -3.79 -0.76 -8.90
CA SER A 10 -3.41 0.27 -7.93
C SER A 10 -2.91 -0.33 -6.62
N SER A 11 -3.53 -1.40 -6.11
CA SER A 11 -3.04 -2.11 -4.92
C SER A 11 -1.63 -2.66 -5.11
N VAL A 12 -1.36 -3.28 -6.27
CA VAL A 12 -0.04 -3.83 -6.59
C VAL A 12 1.03 -2.74 -6.63
N LYS A 13 0.75 -1.62 -7.31
CA LYS A 13 1.67 -0.47 -7.35
C LYS A 13 1.96 0.12 -5.96
N ILE A 14 0.96 0.22 -5.09
CA ILE A 14 1.16 0.70 -3.72
C ILE A 14 2.14 -0.21 -2.98
N ILE A 15 1.97 -1.53 -3.10
CA ILE A 15 2.87 -2.51 -2.48
C ILE A 15 4.28 -2.38 -3.06
N GLU A 16 4.44 -2.34 -4.39
CA GLU A 16 5.75 -2.18 -5.04
C GLU A 16 6.48 -0.93 -4.53
N LEU A 17 5.78 0.21 -4.44
CA LEU A 17 6.35 1.47 -3.95
C LEU A 17 6.76 1.40 -2.47
N ILE A 18 5.99 0.70 -1.64
CA ILE A 18 6.31 0.49 -0.23
C ILE A 18 7.47 -0.51 -0.08
N MET A 19 7.57 -1.51 -0.94
CA MET A 19 8.70 -2.45 -0.96
C MET A 19 9.99 -1.76 -1.39
N GLU A 20 9.91 -0.82 -2.34
CA GLU A 20 11.04 -0.01 -2.78
C GLU A 20 11.45 1.01 -1.71
N ASP A 21 10.47 1.64 -1.05
CA ASP A 21 10.70 2.61 0.03
C ASP A 21 9.69 2.40 1.16
N SER A 22 10.12 1.75 2.24
CA SER A 22 9.28 1.49 3.41
C SER A 22 8.96 2.77 4.20
N GLN A 23 9.67 3.88 3.98
CA GLN A 23 9.39 5.16 4.61
C GLN A 23 8.49 6.07 3.75
N ILE A 24 8.03 5.58 2.59
CA ILE A 24 7.21 6.34 1.68
C ILE A 24 5.90 6.79 2.35
N THR A 25 5.48 8.02 2.04
CA THR A 25 4.27 8.62 2.60
C THR A 25 3.11 8.54 1.61
N ILE A 26 1.88 8.52 2.14
CA ILE A 26 0.63 8.51 1.37
C ILE A 26 0.59 9.55 0.23
N PRO A 27 0.96 10.84 0.42
CA PRO A 27 0.95 11.81 -0.66
C PRO A 27 1.91 11.45 -1.80
N ILE A 28 3.10 10.91 -1.49
CA ILE A 28 4.08 10.50 -2.53
C ILE A 28 3.53 9.30 -3.31
N ILE A 29 2.93 8.32 -2.63
CA ILE A 29 2.28 7.18 -3.28
C ILE A 29 1.16 7.68 -4.20
N ALA A 30 0.35 8.63 -3.74
CA ALA A 30 -0.74 9.22 -4.51
C ALA A 30 -0.21 9.87 -5.81
N GLU A 31 0.85 10.65 -5.73
CA GLU A 31 1.51 11.27 -6.89
C GLU A 31 2.06 10.21 -7.87
N LYS A 32 2.80 9.21 -7.37
CA LYS A 32 3.39 8.15 -8.20
C LYS A 32 2.34 7.27 -8.88
N VAL A 33 1.23 6.98 -8.20
CA VAL A 33 0.14 6.14 -8.72
C VAL A 33 -0.84 6.95 -9.58
N GLY A 34 -0.86 8.28 -9.43
CA GLY A 34 -1.83 9.16 -10.09
C GLY A 34 -3.24 9.05 -9.48
N LEU A 35 -3.33 8.81 -8.17
CA LEU A 35 -4.58 8.71 -7.42
C LEU A 35 -4.62 9.77 -6.32
N THR A 36 -5.80 10.00 -5.75
CA THR A 36 -5.94 10.90 -4.61
C THR A 36 -5.44 10.24 -3.33
N SER A 37 -4.92 11.02 -2.38
CA SER A 37 -4.50 10.53 -1.06
C SER A 37 -5.60 9.73 -0.36
N ARG A 38 -6.86 10.19 -0.45
CA ARG A 38 -8.06 9.49 0.05
C ARG A 38 -8.24 8.10 -0.57
N ALA A 39 -7.98 7.95 -1.87
CA ALA A 39 -8.05 6.67 -2.53
C ALA A 39 -6.91 5.75 -2.06
N ILE A 40 -5.70 6.27 -1.90
CA ILE A 40 -4.55 5.53 -1.37
C ILE A 40 -4.81 5.08 0.07
N GLU A 41 -5.28 5.95 0.96
CA GLU A 41 -5.70 5.63 2.32
C GLU A 41 -6.70 4.49 2.35
N LYS A 42 -7.72 4.54 1.49
CA LYS A 42 -8.72 3.47 1.38
C LYS A 42 -8.11 2.15 0.94
N GLN A 43 -7.14 2.16 0.01
CA GLN A 43 -6.46 0.93 -0.42
C GLN A 43 -5.52 0.41 0.66
N ILE A 44 -4.72 1.27 1.29
CA ILE A 44 -3.86 0.91 2.43
C ILE A 44 -4.69 0.31 3.55
N GLY A 45 -5.82 0.91 3.91
CA GLY A 45 -6.73 0.38 4.92
C GLY A 45 -7.26 -1.01 4.57
N LYS A 46 -7.54 -1.29 3.28
CA LYS A 46 -7.90 -2.65 2.83
C LYS A 46 -6.72 -3.61 2.95
N LEU A 47 -5.52 -3.20 2.56
CA LEU A 47 -4.31 -4.03 2.67
C LEU A 47 -3.97 -4.35 4.12
N GLN A 48 -4.15 -3.38 5.03
CA GLN A 48 -4.02 -3.58 6.47
C GLN A 48 -5.10 -4.52 7.02
N ALA A 49 -6.36 -4.34 6.63
CA ALA A 49 -7.46 -5.21 7.02
C ALA A 49 -7.27 -6.65 6.50
N ASN A 50 -6.69 -6.80 5.32
CA ASN A 50 -6.33 -8.11 4.75
C ASN A 50 -5.07 -8.72 5.38
N GLY A 51 -4.36 -7.99 6.24
CA GLY A 51 -3.09 -8.43 6.83
C GLY A 51 -1.92 -8.48 5.85
N THR A 52 -2.01 -7.81 4.71
CA THR A 52 -0.95 -7.74 3.68
C THR A 52 0.03 -6.60 3.95
N LEU A 53 -0.39 -5.56 4.66
CA LEU A 53 0.41 -4.38 4.97
C LEU A 53 0.30 -4.04 6.46
N ARG A 54 1.40 -3.63 7.09
CA ARG A 54 1.41 -3.18 8.48
C ARG A 54 2.31 -1.95 8.62
N ARG A 55 1.95 -1.05 9.53
CA ARG A 55 2.85 0.05 9.93
C ARG A 55 3.60 -0.39 11.19
N ILE A 56 4.93 -0.38 11.12
CA ILE A 56 5.83 -0.82 12.19
C ILE A 56 6.74 0.35 12.59
N GLY A 57 6.80 0.62 13.89
CA GLY A 57 7.73 1.59 14.48
C GLY A 57 7.04 2.74 15.23
N PRO A 58 7.84 3.62 15.85
CA PRO A 58 7.35 4.65 16.78
C PRO A 58 6.52 5.73 16.06
N ASP A 59 5.70 6.46 16.82
CA ASP A 59 4.78 7.50 16.31
C ASP A 59 5.44 8.50 15.34
N LYS A 60 6.75 8.76 15.53
CA LYS A 60 7.57 9.70 14.77
C LYS A 60 8.59 9.05 13.82
N GLY A 61 8.43 7.78 13.46
CA GLY A 61 9.39 7.10 12.58
C GLY A 61 8.98 5.73 12.07
N GLY A 62 7.70 5.36 12.22
CA GLY A 62 7.21 4.09 11.72
C GLY A 62 7.34 3.97 10.20
N HIS A 63 7.84 2.84 9.73
CA HIS A 63 7.88 2.44 8.34
C HIS A 63 6.71 1.49 8.02
N TRP A 64 6.46 1.30 6.74
CA TRP A 64 5.51 0.35 6.22
C TRP A 64 6.21 -0.97 5.95
N GLU A 65 5.64 -2.05 6.46
CA GLU A 65 6.08 -3.42 6.24
C GLU A 65 5.02 -4.17 5.45
N VAL A 66 5.44 -4.78 4.34
CA VAL A 66 4.60 -5.67 3.55
C VAL A 66 4.69 -7.05 4.17
N VAL A 67 3.59 -7.51 4.76
CA VAL A 67 3.47 -8.82 5.43
C VAL A 67 3.07 -9.91 4.44
N ASP A 68 3.13 -9.62 3.13
CA ASP A 68 2.75 -10.53 2.07
C ASP A 68 3.41 -11.89 2.31
N LYS A 69 2.58 -12.90 2.58
CA LYS A 69 3.00 -14.30 2.66
C LYS A 69 3.39 -14.78 1.26
N LYS A 70 4.47 -14.24 0.69
CA LYS A 70 5.24 -14.87 -0.39
C LYS A 70 6.37 -15.72 0.19
N ASN A 71 6.07 -16.45 1.25
CA ASN A 71 6.88 -17.58 1.70
C ASN A 71 6.02 -18.85 1.73
N ASP A 72 5.35 -19.13 0.62
CA ASP A 72 4.97 -20.50 0.28
C ASP A 72 5.44 -20.76 -1.15
N LYS A 73 6.66 -21.33 -1.22
CA LYS A 73 7.27 -22.17 -2.26
C LYS A 73 7.17 -21.78 -3.73
#